data_AF-A0A835CIB9-F1
#
_entry.id   AF-A0A835CIB9-F1
#
_cell.length_a   1.000
_cell.length_b   1.000
_cell.length_c   1.000
_cell.angle_alpha   90.00
_cell.angle_beta   90.00
_cell.angle_gamma   90.00
#
_symmetry.space_group_name_H-M   'P 1'
#
loop_
_entity.id
_entity.type
_entity.pdbx_description
1 polymer ?
#
loop_
_entity_poly.entity_id
_entity_poly.type
_entity_poly.pdbx_seq_one_letter_code
_entity_poly.pdbx_strand_id
1 'polypeptide(L)'
;MVTPGAECKDRATPQQVSEYTLKLLQCRIPPAVPGIMFLSGGQSEVEATLNLNAMNQSPNPWHVSFSYARALQNTCLKTWGGRPENVKAAQDALLLRAKSNSLAQLGKYTGDGESEEAKKELFVKGYVY
;
A
#
# COMPACT_ATOMS: atom_id res chain seq x y z
N MET A 1 8.91 -0.97 0.32
CA MET A 1 9.05 -1.80 -0.89
C MET A 1 10.26 -1.30 -1.68
N VAL A 2 10.83 -2.11 -2.56
CA VAL A 2 11.88 -1.68 -3.49
C VAL A 2 11.20 -1.06 -4.70
N THR A 3 11.28 0.26 -4.82
CA THR A 3 10.65 1.04 -5.89
C THR A 3 11.67 1.97 -6.54
N PRO A 4 11.41 2.45 -7.76
CA PRO A 4 12.15 3.59 -8.31
C PRO A 4 12.08 4.81 -7.39
N GLY A 5 13.06 5.71 -7.51
CA GLY A 5 13.03 6.99 -6.79
C GLY A 5 11.83 7.85 -7.22
N ALA A 6 11.37 8.74 -6.33
CA ALA A 6 10.20 9.58 -6.59
C ALA A 6 10.33 10.52 -7.81
N GLU A 7 11.56 10.87 -8.20
CA GLU A 7 11.85 11.70 -9.38
C GLU A 7 12.20 10.85 -10.64
N CYS A 8 12.11 9.52 -10.54
CA CYS A 8 12.29 8.64 -11.68
C CYS A 8 11.17 8.85 -12.70
N LYS A 9 11.53 9.07 -13.98
CA LYS A 9 10.54 9.25 -15.06
C LYS A 9 9.78 7.96 -15.34
N ASP A 10 10.45 6.82 -15.20
CA ASP A 10 9.88 5.50 -15.44
C ASP A 10 9.26 4.95 -14.16
N ARG A 11 7.98 4.59 -14.25
CA ARG A 11 7.25 3.93 -13.17
C ARG A 11 7.39 2.41 -13.30
N ALA A 12 7.63 1.74 -12.17
CA ALA A 12 7.67 0.29 -12.12
C ALA A 12 6.25 -0.27 -12.05
N THR A 13 6.03 -1.42 -12.69
CA THR A 13 4.78 -2.17 -12.50
C THR A 13 4.75 -2.84 -11.12
N PRO A 14 3.56 -3.19 -10.59
CA PRO A 14 3.48 -3.92 -9.34
C PRO A 14 4.25 -5.25 -9.32
N GLN A 15 4.32 -5.93 -10.47
CA GLN A 15 5.09 -7.16 -10.63
C GLN A 15 6.58 -6.90 -10.52
N GLN A 16 7.11 -5.84 -11.13
CA GLN A 16 8.52 -5.46 -10.98
C GLN A 16 8.85 -5.10 -9.53
N VAL A 17 8.01 -4.28 -8.88
CA VAL A 17 8.19 -3.94 -7.46
C VAL A 17 8.20 -5.20 -6.59
N SER A 18 7.27 -6.13 -6.83
CA SER A 18 7.20 -7.41 -6.14
C SER A 18 8.47 -8.23 -6.31
N GLU A 19 8.90 -8.46 -7.55
CA GLU A 19 10.09 -9.28 -7.87
C GLU A 19 11.35 -8.74 -7.18
N TYR A 20 11.66 -7.45 -7.37
CA TYR A 20 12.84 -6.85 -6.76
C TYR A 20 12.76 -6.82 -5.24
N THR A 21 11.58 -6.59 -4.67
CA THR A 21 11.39 -6.59 -3.22
C THR A 21 11.61 -7.98 -2.63
N LEU A 22 10.93 -9.01 -3.15
CA LEU A 22 11.02 -10.37 -2.62
C LEU A 22 12.41 -10.96 -2.82
N LYS A 23 13.05 -10.72 -3.98
CA LYS A 23 14.44 -11.15 -4.23
C LYS A 23 15.40 -10.59 -3.19
N LEU A 24 15.29 -9.29 -2.87
CA LEU A 24 16.13 -8.67 -1.85
C LEU A 24 15.89 -9.27 -0.46
N LEU A 25 14.62 -9.50 -0.09
CA LEU A 25 14.27 -10.10 1.19
C LEU A 25 14.81 -11.53 1.31
N GLN A 26 14.68 -12.35 0.27
CA GLN A 26 15.24 -13.72 0.22
C GLN A 26 16.75 -13.76 0.39
N CYS A 27 17.47 -12.76 -0.10
CA CYS A 27 18.91 -12.70 0.08
C CYS A 27 19.35 -12.22 1.48
N ARG A 28 18.46 -11.65 2.31
CA ARG A 28 18.87 -10.89 3.50
C ARG A 28 18.12 -11.21 4.78
N ILE A 29 16.89 -11.70 4.70
CA ILE A 29 16.03 -11.95 5.85
C ILE A 29 15.93 -13.46 6.07
N PRO A 30 16.24 -13.97 7.28
CA PRO A 30 16.04 -15.38 7.58
C PRO A 30 14.55 -15.77 7.60
N PRO A 31 14.17 -17.01 7.20
CA PRO A 31 12.79 -17.51 7.31
C PRO A 31 12.22 -17.53 8.73
N ALA A 32 13.05 -17.46 9.77
CA ALA A 32 12.60 -17.42 11.16
C ALA A 32 11.89 -16.12 11.55
N VAL A 33 11.99 -15.06 10.73
CA VAL A 33 11.21 -13.83 10.93
C VAL A 33 9.73 -14.14 10.66
N PRO A 34 8.79 -13.84 11.57
CA PRO A 34 7.41 -14.28 11.38
C PRO A 34 6.67 -13.50 10.29
N GLY A 35 7.05 -12.24 10.06
CA GLY A 35 6.38 -11.40 9.08
C GLY A 35 7.11 -10.09 8.79
N ILE A 36 6.76 -9.50 7.65
CA ILE A 36 7.33 -8.26 7.14
C ILE A 36 6.16 -7.33 6.84
N MET A 37 6.10 -6.23 7.60
CA MET A 37 5.04 -5.24 7.52
C MET A 37 5.55 -4.03 6.75
N PHE A 38 5.12 -3.87 5.50
CA PHE A 38 5.62 -2.81 4.64
C PHE A 38 5.05 -1.45 5.03
N LEU A 39 5.89 -0.43 5.02
CA LEU A 39 5.47 0.97 4.97
C LEU A 39 5.03 1.33 3.54
N SER A 40 4.06 2.26 3.42
CA SER A 40 3.57 2.73 2.11
C SER A 40 4.47 3.79 1.49
N GLY A 41 5.25 4.54 2.28
CA GLY A 41 6.05 5.64 1.77
C GLY A 41 5.18 6.73 1.15
N GLY A 42 5.57 7.22 -0.03
CA GLY A 42 4.83 8.23 -0.82
C GLY A 42 3.87 7.65 -1.86
N GLN A 43 3.71 6.32 -1.90
CA GLN A 43 2.80 5.65 -2.82
C GLN A 43 1.35 6.11 -2.61
N SER A 44 0.54 6.05 -3.66
CA SER A 44 -0.91 6.21 -3.53
C SER A 44 -1.53 5.05 -2.73
N GLU A 45 -2.80 5.21 -2.32
CA GLU A 45 -3.52 4.15 -1.60
C GLU A 45 -3.66 2.90 -2.47
N VAL A 46 -3.97 3.08 -3.76
CA VAL A 46 -4.13 1.98 -4.72
C VAL A 46 -2.79 1.35 -5.07
N GLU A 47 -1.75 2.14 -5.33
CA GLU A 47 -0.42 1.63 -5.68
C GLU A 47 0.17 0.77 -4.56
N ALA A 48 0.09 1.24 -3.30
CA ALA A 48 0.57 0.48 -2.15
C ALA A 48 -0.19 -0.85 -1.97
N THR A 49 -1.48 -0.87 -2.30
CA THR A 49 -2.31 -2.08 -2.24
C THR A 49 -1.97 -3.05 -3.38
N LEU A 50 -1.79 -2.56 -4.61
CA LEU A 50 -1.41 -3.38 -5.77
C LEU A 50 -0.02 -4.01 -5.60
N ASN A 51 0.95 -3.26 -5.09
CA ASN A 51 2.30 -3.76 -4.85
C ASN A 51 2.31 -4.84 -3.76
N LEU A 52 1.54 -4.63 -2.68
CA LEU A 52 1.37 -5.65 -1.64
C LEU A 52 0.70 -6.92 -2.21
N ASN A 53 -0.33 -6.74 -3.04
CA ASN A 53 -1.03 -7.84 -3.68
C ASN A 53 -0.09 -8.67 -4.56
N ALA A 54 0.69 -8.01 -5.41
CA ALA A 54 1.65 -8.67 -6.29
C ALA A 54 2.72 -9.46 -5.51
N MET A 55 3.13 -9.00 -4.31
CA MET A 55 4.06 -9.76 -3.44
C MET A 55 3.42 -11.03 -2.86
N ASN A 56 2.13 -10.99 -2.54
CA ASN A 56 1.41 -12.13 -1.96
C ASN A 56 0.85 -13.11 -3.00
N GLN A 57 1.00 -12.83 -4.29
CA GLN A 57 0.69 -13.77 -5.38
C GLN A 57 1.80 -14.80 -5.62
N SER A 58 2.93 -14.67 -4.92
CA SER A 58 4.03 -15.64 -4.91
C SER A 58 4.18 -16.27 -3.52
N PRO A 59 4.63 -17.53 -3.40
CA PRO A 59 4.91 -18.12 -2.10
C PRO A 59 6.01 -17.35 -1.35
N ASN A 60 5.75 -17.08 -0.07
CA ASN A 60 6.70 -16.39 0.81
C ASN A 60 6.90 -17.22 2.09
N PRO A 61 8.14 -17.30 2.61
CA PRO A 61 8.39 -17.93 3.92
C PRO A 61 7.95 -17.03 5.08
N TRP A 62 7.70 -15.75 4.84
CA TRP A 62 7.23 -14.78 5.83
C TRP A 62 5.78 -14.39 5.57
N HIS A 63 5.08 -13.96 6.62
CA HIS A 63 3.83 -13.25 6.47
C HIS A 63 4.07 -11.83 5.91
N VAL A 64 3.75 -11.60 4.63
CA VAL A 64 3.95 -10.31 3.96
C VAL A 64 2.68 -9.46 4.06
N SER A 65 2.71 -8.40 4.86
CA SER A 65 1.54 -7.55 5.14
C SER A 65 1.92 -6.07 5.20
N PHE A 66 1.05 -5.22 5.75
CA PHE A 66 1.14 -3.77 5.69
C PHE A 66 1.18 -3.11 7.07
N SER A 67 1.94 -2.02 7.16
CA SER A 67 1.92 -1.04 8.24
C SER A 67 1.79 0.35 7.61
N TYR A 68 0.57 0.71 7.23
CA TYR A 68 0.27 1.89 6.42
C TYR A 68 -0.37 3.00 7.25
N ALA A 69 0.12 4.22 7.04
CA ALA A 69 -0.53 5.45 7.51
C ALA A 69 -1.24 6.14 6.35
N ARG A 70 -0.50 6.88 5.52
CA ARG A 70 -1.05 7.65 4.39
C ARG A 70 -1.87 6.79 3.41
N ALA A 71 -1.37 5.60 3.05
CA ALA A 71 -2.08 4.71 2.13
C ALA A 71 -3.36 4.07 2.71
N LEU A 72 -3.61 4.23 4.02
CA LEU A 72 -4.80 3.73 4.70
C LEU A 72 -5.78 4.86 5.07
N GLN A 73 -5.26 6.05 5.37
CA GLN A 73 -6.02 7.13 6.00
C GLN A 73 -6.31 8.32 5.08
N ASN A 74 -5.59 8.50 3.98
CA ASN A 74 -5.66 9.75 3.20
C ASN A 74 -7.08 10.06 2.68
N THR A 75 -7.78 9.08 2.09
CA THR A 75 -9.16 9.26 1.63
C THR A 75 -10.12 9.43 2.80
N CYS A 76 -9.94 8.68 3.90
CA CYS A 76 -10.73 8.85 5.13
C CYS A 76 -10.64 10.29 5.67
N LEU A 77 -9.42 10.82 5.82
CA LEU A 77 -9.19 12.18 6.34
C LEU A 77 -9.79 13.25 5.42
N LYS A 78 -9.63 13.10 4.10
CA LYS A 78 -10.22 14.02 3.11
C LYS A 78 -11.75 14.00 3.15
N THR A 79 -12.35 12.82 3.24
CA THR A 79 -13.81 12.66 3.35
C THR A 79 -14.33 13.26 4.65
N TRP A 80 -13.64 13.01 5.78
CA TRP A 80 -14.03 13.56 7.08
C TRP A 80 -13.99 15.09 7.07
N GLY A 81 -12.87 15.68 6.65
CA GLY A 81 -12.68 17.13 6.62
C GLY A 81 -12.89 17.83 7.96
N GLY A 82 -12.75 17.11 9.08
CA GLY A 82 -13.00 17.62 10.44
C GLY A 82 -14.47 17.82 10.80
N ARG A 83 -15.40 17.37 9.95
CA ARG A 83 -16.84 17.63 10.09
C ARG A 83 -17.58 16.44 10.73
N PRO A 84 -18.31 16.62 11.85
CA PRO A 84 -19.04 15.54 12.51
C PRO A 84 -20.04 14.80 11.61
N GLU A 85 -20.70 15.52 10.71
CA GLU A 85 -21.66 14.96 9.74
C GLU A 85 -21.01 13.97 8.75
N ASN A 86 -19.70 14.04 8.54
CA ASN A 86 -18.96 13.19 7.61
C ASN A 86 -18.34 11.95 8.27
N VAL A 87 -18.49 11.77 9.59
CA VAL A 87 -17.83 10.68 10.33
C VAL A 87 -18.16 9.31 9.73
N LYS A 88 -19.43 9.05 9.41
CA LYS A 88 -19.87 7.77 8.84
C LYS A 88 -19.23 7.51 7.47
N ALA A 89 -19.27 8.51 6.58
CA ALA A 89 -18.67 8.40 5.25
C ALA A 89 -17.15 8.19 5.32
N ALA A 90 -16.46 8.84 6.27
CA ALA A 90 -15.03 8.65 6.48
C ALA A 90 -14.69 7.25 7.02
N GLN A 91 -15.47 6.73 7.96
CA GLN A 91 -15.33 5.36 8.46
C GLN A 91 -15.53 4.32 7.35
N ASP A 92 -16.52 4.52 6.47
CA ASP A 92 -16.78 3.62 5.35
C ASP A 92 -15.61 3.65 4.34
N ALA A 93 -15.01 4.81 4.09
CA ALA A 93 -13.80 4.95 3.29
C ALA A 93 -12.59 4.23 3.92
N LEU A 94 -12.40 4.36 5.23
CA LEU A 94 -11.34 3.65 5.96
C LEU A 94 -11.53 2.13 5.91
N LEU A 95 -12.77 1.65 6.12
CA LEU A 95 -13.10 0.24 6.07
C LEU A 95 -12.85 -0.35 4.68
N LEU A 96 -13.20 0.40 3.63
CA LEU A 96 -12.90 0.01 2.25
C LEU A 96 -11.39 -0.19 2.07
N ARG A 97 -10.55 0.80 2.46
CA ARG A 97 -9.09 0.67 2.37
C ARG A 97 -8.53 -0.48 3.20
N ALA A 98 -9.05 -0.69 4.42
CA ALA A 98 -8.64 -1.81 5.25
C ALA A 98 -8.96 -3.16 4.60
N LYS A 99 -10.15 -3.30 4.01
CA LYS A 99 -10.55 -4.51 3.26
C LYS A 99 -9.69 -4.73 2.02
N SER A 100 -9.40 -3.68 1.26
CA SER A 100 -8.52 -3.75 0.08
C SER A 100 -7.13 -4.26 0.45
N ASN A 101 -6.52 -3.72 1.51
CA ASN A 101 -5.22 -4.18 1.99
C ASN A 101 -5.26 -5.59 2.59
N SER A 102 -6.36 -5.96 3.26
CA SER A 102 -6.57 -7.33 3.72
C SER A 102 -6.66 -8.33 2.57
N LEU A 103 -7.34 -8.00 1.47
CA LEU A 103 -7.40 -8.83 0.27
C LEU A 103 -6.03 -8.90 -0.43
N ALA A 104 -5.29 -7.79 -0.45
CA ALA A 104 -3.94 -7.74 -0.99
C ALA A 104 -2.95 -8.61 -0.20
N GLN A 105 -3.08 -8.68 1.13
CA GLN A 105 -2.31 -9.61 1.96
C GLN A 105 -2.56 -11.07 1.54
N LEU A 106 -3.77 -11.39 1.06
CA LEU A 106 -4.12 -12.72 0.56
C LEU A 106 -3.78 -12.93 -0.94
N GLY A 107 -3.24 -11.92 -1.64
CA GLY A 107 -2.99 -11.96 -3.08
C GLY A 107 -4.26 -11.96 -3.96
N LYS A 108 -5.40 -11.50 -3.40
CA LYS A 108 -6.74 -11.58 -4.01
C LYS A 108 -7.35 -10.22 -4.37
N TYR A 109 -6.59 -9.14 -4.26
CA TYR A 109 -7.09 -7.81 -4.58
C TYR A 109 -7.03 -7.55 -6.09
N THR A 110 -8.13 -7.06 -6.66
CA THR A 110 -8.28 -6.84 -8.12
C THR A 110 -8.17 -5.36 -8.53
N GLY A 111 -8.34 -4.42 -7.59
CA GLY A 111 -8.35 -2.99 -7.92
C GLY A 111 -9.67 -2.48 -8.50
N ASP A 112 -10.71 -3.31 -8.55
CA ASP A 112 -12.00 -2.92 -9.11
C ASP A 112 -12.74 -1.93 -8.18
N GLY A 113 -13.35 -0.90 -8.78
CA GLY A 113 -14.16 0.08 -8.05
C GLY A 113 -13.35 1.15 -7.31
N GLU A 114 -12.04 1.27 -7.59
CA GLU A 114 -11.20 2.29 -6.97
C GLU A 114 -11.46 3.69 -7.50
N SER A 115 -11.57 4.66 -6.59
CA SER A 115 -11.73 6.07 -6.93
C SER A 115 -10.46 6.67 -7.52
N GLU A 116 -10.61 7.71 -8.34
CA GLU A 116 -9.48 8.47 -8.87
C GLU A 116 -8.68 9.16 -7.76
N GLU A 117 -9.34 9.56 -6.67
CA GLU A 117 -8.71 10.13 -5.48
C GLU A 117 -7.71 9.17 -4.83
N ALA A 118 -8.06 7.89 -4.72
CA ALA A 118 -7.21 6.87 -4.10
C ALA A 118 -5.97 6.52 -4.94
N LYS A 119 -6.02 6.81 -6.25
CA LYS A 119 -4.91 6.61 -7.20
C LYS A 119 -3.87 7.73 -7.16
N LYS A 120 -4.19 8.89 -6.57
CA LYS A 120 -3.27 10.05 -6.52
C LYS A 120 -2.08 9.77 -5.60
N GLU A 121 -0.89 10.09 -6.10
CA GLU A 121 0.35 9.96 -5.32
C GLU A 121 0.34 10.86 -4.09
N LEU A 122 0.99 10.38 -3.02
CA LEU A 122 1.02 11.03 -1.72
C LEU A 122 2.43 11.54 -1.37
N PHE A 123 3.36 11.45 -2.32
CA PHE A 123 4.70 12.00 -2.18
C PHE A 123 4.66 13.53 -2.12
N VAL A 124 5.35 14.08 -1.13
CA VAL A 124 5.53 15.52 -0.96
C VAL A 124 7.02 15.76 -0.77
N LYS A 125 7.63 16.52 -1.68
CA LYS A 125 9.06 16.84 -1.63
C LYS A 125 9.35 17.68 -0.38
N GLY A 126 10.32 17.23 0.43
CA GLY A 126 10.70 17.92 1.66
C GLY A 126 9.67 17.84 2.79
N TYR A 127 8.81 16.82 2.82
CA TYR A 127 7.84 16.62 3.90
C TYR A 127 8.54 16.50 5.26
N VAL A 128 8.14 17.33 6.22
CA VAL A 128 8.57 17.28 7.63
C VAL A 128 7.33 16.95 8.47
N TYR A 129 7.48 15.99 9.38
CA TYR A 129 6.43 15.55 10.29
C TYR A 129 6.13 16.60 11.37
#